data_AF-A0A7W9KLW6-F1
#
_entry.id   AF-A0A7W9KLW6-F1
#
_cell.length_a   1.000
_cell.length_b   1.000
_cell.length_c   1.000
_cell.angle_alpha   90.00
_cell.angle_beta   90.00
_cell.angle_gamma   90.00
#
_symmetry.space_group_name_H-M   'P 1'
#
loop_
_entity.id
_entity.type
_entity.pdbx_description
1 polymer ?
#
loop_
_entity_poly.entity_id
_entity_poly.type
_entity_poly.pdbx_seq_one_letter_code
_entity_poly.pdbx_strand_id
1 'polypeptide(L)'
;MPSVENYDQTRVVPRRCVQWLLDRLLVSVPAFALLVVLVITLWGHRSLLFLPPTAFIVGLLVGNLLIDVWVPHRTGGRTPAMRWLGLRIVTEWGGTPTLGSYALRWLLQVVDGFAFGLAGLLVMILSPRHQRVGDLVARTLVVRVSADGPRSRP
;
A
#
# COMPACT_ATOMS: atom_id res chain seq x y z
N MET A 1 -4.08 12.91 -25.52
CA MET A 1 -3.78 11.48 -25.76
C MET A 1 -2.59 11.11 -24.86
N PRO A 2 -2.67 10.10 -23.99
CA PRO A 2 -1.50 9.74 -23.17
C PRO A 2 -0.43 9.14 -24.09
N SER A 3 0.75 9.75 -24.10
CA SER A 3 1.90 9.32 -24.90
C SER A 3 2.38 7.94 -24.44
N VAL A 4 2.82 7.13 -25.41
CA VAL A 4 3.33 5.75 -25.26
C VAL A 4 4.38 5.63 -24.14
N GLU A 5 5.08 6.71 -23.83
CA GLU A 5 6.11 6.83 -22.79
C GLU A 5 5.58 6.60 -21.35
N ASN A 6 4.31 6.92 -21.07
CA ASN A 6 3.71 6.64 -19.77
C ASN A 6 3.43 5.14 -19.55
N TYR A 7 3.30 4.35 -20.61
CA TYR A 7 2.92 2.94 -20.50
C TYR A 7 4.07 2.09 -19.94
N ASP A 8 5.30 2.33 -20.41
CA ASP A 8 6.48 1.61 -19.93
C ASP A 8 6.83 1.93 -18.47
N GLN A 9 6.49 3.13 -17.99
CA GLN A 9 6.69 3.49 -16.58
C GLN A 9 5.71 2.78 -15.63
N THR A 10 4.57 2.28 -16.14
CA THR A 10 3.54 1.57 -15.36
C THR A 10 3.65 0.05 -15.41
N ARG A 11 4.58 -0.51 -16.20
CA ARG A 11 4.94 -1.95 -16.18
C ARG A 11 5.70 -2.31 -14.89
N VAL A 12 4.99 -2.27 -13.77
CA VAL A 12 5.52 -2.51 -12.43
C VAL A 12 4.78 -3.63 -11.69
N VAL A 13 4.00 -4.47 -12.41
CA VAL A 13 3.18 -5.53 -11.81
C VAL A 13 3.96 -6.40 -10.83
N PRO A 14 5.13 -6.99 -11.17
CA PRO A 14 5.87 -7.82 -10.24
C PRO A 14 6.37 -7.03 -9.02
N ARG A 15 6.86 -5.80 -9.25
CA ARG A 15 7.31 -4.91 -8.17
C ARG A 15 6.18 -4.54 -7.24
N ARG A 16 4.96 -4.35 -7.75
CA ARG A 16 3.78 -4.07 -6.93
C ARG A 16 3.33 -5.28 -6.11
N CYS A 17 3.49 -6.50 -6.60
CA CYS A 17 3.27 -7.72 -5.81
C CYS A 17 4.28 -7.80 -4.66
N VAL A 18 5.56 -7.59 -4.97
CA VAL A 18 6.63 -7.53 -3.95
C VAL A 18 6.38 -6.40 -2.96
N GLN A 19 5.96 -5.23 -3.44
CA GLN A 19 5.60 -4.09 -2.60
C GLN A 19 4.47 -4.44 -1.61
N TRP A 20 3.40 -5.06 -2.09
CA TRP A 20 2.29 -5.49 -1.24
C TRP A 20 2.74 -6.48 -0.16
N LEU A 21 3.61 -7.43 -0.52
CA LEU A 21 4.18 -8.38 0.44
C LEU A 21 5.06 -7.68 1.48
N LEU A 22 5.94 -6.77 1.05
CA LEU A 22 6.84 -6.03 1.95
C LEU A 22 6.09 -5.10 2.89
N ASP A 23 5.13 -4.31 2.39
CA ASP A 23 4.29 -3.45 3.22
C ASP A 23 3.47 -4.29 4.23
N ARG A 24 2.98 -5.48 3.83
CA ARG A 24 2.27 -6.41 4.72
C ARG A 24 3.17 -6.99 5.81
N LEU A 25 4.39 -7.40 5.47
CA LEU A 25 5.38 -7.92 6.42
C LEU A 25 5.83 -6.85 7.42
N LEU A 26 6.04 -5.62 6.95
CA LEU A 26 6.47 -4.51 7.79
C LEU A 26 5.47 -4.21 8.91
N VAL A 27 4.17 -4.41 8.65
CA VAL A 27 3.10 -4.24 9.65
C VAL A 27 2.91 -5.51 10.49
N SER A 28 2.92 -6.70 9.86
CA SER A 28 2.58 -7.94 10.55
C SER A 28 3.67 -8.42 11.51
N VAL A 29 4.95 -8.23 11.19
CA VAL A 29 6.07 -8.72 12.03
C VAL A 29 6.09 -8.03 13.40
N PRO A 30 6.05 -6.68 13.51
CA PRO A 30 5.98 -6.02 14.81
C PRO A 30 4.69 -6.34 15.57
N ALA A 31 3.55 -6.42 14.87
CA ALA A 31 2.28 -6.78 15.49
C ALA A 31 2.31 -8.20 16.08
N PHE A 32 2.90 -9.16 15.35
CA PHE A 32 3.06 -10.54 15.81
C PHE A 32 4.04 -10.64 16.98
N ALA A 33 5.17 -9.93 16.93
CA ALA A 33 6.09 -9.87 18.05
C ALA A 33 5.42 -9.32 19.31
N LEU A 34 4.63 -8.25 19.19
CA LEU A 34 3.84 -7.69 20.29
C LEU A 34 2.81 -8.69 20.83
N LEU A 35 2.12 -9.42 19.94
CA LEU A 35 1.18 -10.48 20.33
C LEU A 35 1.89 -11.54 21.18
N VAL A 36 3.03 -12.06 20.71
CA VAL A 36 3.80 -13.09 21.44
C VAL A 36 4.22 -12.57 22.81
N VAL A 37 4.75 -11.35 22.89
CA VAL A 37 5.13 -10.73 24.16
C VAL A 37 3.93 -10.60 25.10
N LEU A 38 2.79 -10.11 24.61
CA LEU A 38 1.56 -9.96 25.41
C LEU A 38 1.00 -11.30 25.89
N VAL A 39 1.07 -12.35 25.06
CA VAL A 39 0.63 -13.70 25.44
C VAL A 39 1.51 -14.26 26.56
N ILE A 40 2.83 -14.06 26.47
CA ILE A 40 3.78 -14.52 27.50
C ILE A 40 3.59 -13.75 28.80
N THR A 41 3.47 -12.42 28.73
CA THR A 41 3.37 -11.57 29.94
C THR A 41 2.03 -11.70 30.66
N LEU A 42 0.94 -11.95 29.92
CA LEU A 42 -0.40 -12.10 30.49
C LEU A 42 -0.78 -13.56 30.74
N TRP A 43 0.16 -14.49 30.62
CA TRP A 43 -0.08 -15.90 30.86
C TRP A 43 -0.58 -16.14 32.30
N GLY A 44 -1.70 -16.81 32.45
CA GLY A 44 -2.34 -17.08 33.75
C GLY A 44 -3.40 -16.06 34.19
N HIS A 45 -3.44 -14.87 33.59
CA HIS A 45 -4.46 -13.87 33.88
C HIS A 45 -5.73 -14.10 33.03
N ARG A 46 -6.60 -15.01 33.48
CA ARG A 46 -7.84 -15.40 32.75
C ARG A 46 -8.75 -14.24 32.36
N SER A 47 -8.79 -13.17 33.17
CA SER A 47 -9.59 -11.97 32.89
C SER A 47 -9.05 -11.12 31.73
N LEU A 48 -7.80 -11.33 31.29
CA LEU A 48 -7.13 -10.49 30.28
C LEU A 48 -6.89 -11.20 28.94
N LEU A 49 -7.42 -12.41 28.76
CA LEU A 49 -7.20 -13.24 27.57
C LEU A 49 -7.67 -12.58 26.26
N PHE A 50 -8.58 -11.62 26.31
CA PHE A 50 -9.05 -10.89 25.14
C PHE A 50 -8.08 -9.78 24.70
N LEU A 51 -7.14 -9.33 25.55
CA LEU A 51 -6.25 -8.21 25.23
C LEU A 51 -5.23 -8.53 24.13
N PRO A 52 -4.50 -9.67 24.14
CA PRO A 52 -3.54 -9.96 23.08
C PRO A 52 -4.14 -10.01 21.67
N PRO A 53 -5.25 -10.73 21.40
CA PRO A 53 -5.83 -10.77 20.05
C PRO A 53 -6.45 -9.43 19.64
N THR A 54 -7.06 -8.68 20.57
CA THR A 54 -7.60 -7.35 20.27
C THR A 54 -6.49 -6.36 19.94
N ALA A 55 -5.41 -6.33 20.72
CA ALA A 55 -4.22 -5.51 20.45
C ALA A 55 -3.58 -5.87 19.10
N PHE A 56 -3.54 -7.16 18.74
CA PHE A 56 -3.03 -7.61 17.44
C PHE A 56 -3.90 -7.10 16.29
N ILE A 57 -5.22 -7.25 16.36
CA ILE A 57 -6.15 -6.78 15.31
C ILE A 57 -6.07 -5.26 15.16
N VAL A 58 -6.10 -4.52 16.27
CA VAL A 58 -5.97 -3.06 16.27
C VAL A 58 -4.61 -2.64 15.72
N GLY A 59 -3.53 -3.32 16.12
CA GLY A 59 -2.18 -3.08 15.62
C GLY A 59 -2.07 -3.26 14.11
N LEU A 60 -2.69 -4.31 13.55
CA LEU A 60 -2.76 -4.51 12.10
C LEU A 60 -3.56 -3.39 11.42
N LEU A 61 -4.74 -3.04 11.94
CA LEU A 61 -5.59 -2.01 11.35
C LEU A 61 -4.88 -0.64 11.31
N VAL A 62 -4.36 -0.21 12.46
CA VAL A 62 -3.65 1.06 12.62
C VAL A 62 -2.36 1.05 11.81
N GLY A 63 -1.60 -0.05 11.84
CA GLY A 63 -0.37 -0.19 11.08
C GLY A 63 -0.58 -0.08 9.57
N ASN A 64 -1.62 -0.72 9.02
CA ASN A 64 -1.96 -0.58 7.59
C ASN A 64 -2.38 0.85 7.27
N LEU A 65 -3.19 1.51 8.10
CA LEU A 65 -3.59 2.90 7.90
C LEU A 65 -2.37 3.84 7.90
N LEU A 66 -1.44 3.64 8.84
CA LEU A 66 -0.21 4.44 8.91
C LEU A 66 0.66 4.26 7.66
N ILE A 67 0.90 3.01 7.23
CA ILE A 67 1.76 2.70 6.09
C ILE A 67 1.14 3.11 4.76
N ASP A 68 -0.16 2.92 4.56
CA ASP A 68 -0.82 3.14 3.26
C ASP A 68 -1.36 4.56 3.08
N VAL A 69 -1.69 5.26 4.19
CA VAL A 69 -2.29 6.60 4.14
C VAL A 69 -1.33 7.67 4.65
N TRP A 70 -0.84 7.51 5.88
CA TRP A 70 -0.09 8.57 6.55
C TRP A 70 1.33 8.75 6.01
N VAL A 71 2.08 7.64 5.88
CA VAL A 71 3.46 7.66 5.40
C VAL A 71 3.55 8.20 3.96
N PRO A 72 2.73 7.75 2.98
CA PRO A 72 2.79 8.26 1.62
C PRO A 72 2.40 9.73 1.54
N HIS A 73 1.44 10.17 2.34
CA HIS A 73 1.07 11.58 2.44
C HIS A 73 2.26 12.45 2.90
N ARG A 74 3.01 12.01 3.92
CA ARG A 74 4.20 12.72 4.44
C ARG A 74 5.42 12.68 3.50
N THR A 75 5.48 11.69 2.62
CA THR A 75 6.70 11.37 1.85
C THR A 75 6.57 11.60 0.35
N GLY A 76 5.52 12.30 -0.07
CA GLY A 76 5.29 12.65 -1.48
C GLY A 76 4.84 11.47 -2.34
N GLY A 77 4.15 10.50 -1.74
CA GLY A 77 3.50 9.36 -2.39
C GLY A 77 4.33 8.07 -2.42
N ARG A 78 5.13 7.81 -1.38
CA ARG A 78 5.95 6.60 -1.31
C ARG A 78 5.74 5.86 0.02
N THR A 79 5.31 4.60 -0.01
CA THR A 79 5.44 3.72 1.16
C THR A 79 6.92 3.34 1.39
N PRO A 80 7.29 2.81 2.57
CA PRO A 80 8.65 2.32 2.81
C PRO A 80 9.08 1.28 1.76
N ALA A 81 8.21 0.32 1.41
CA ALA A 81 8.53 -0.65 0.37
C ALA A 81 8.66 0.01 -1.02
N MET A 82 7.83 1.00 -1.34
CA MET A 82 7.97 1.75 -2.59
C MET A 82 9.31 2.47 -2.69
N ARG A 83 9.85 2.99 -1.58
CA ARG A 83 11.18 3.63 -1.59
C ARG A 83 12.27 2.62 -1.96
N TRP A 84 12.23 1.41 -1.41
CA TRP A 84 13.18 0.35 -1.75
C TRP A 84 13.05 -0.14 -3.19
N LEU A 85 11.83 -0.13 -3.74
CA LEU A 85 11.55 -0.62 -5.09
C LEU A 85 11.65 0.46 -6.18
N GLY A 86 11.96 1.71 -5.81
CA GLY A 86 12.01 2.85 -6.71
C GLY A 86 10.64 3.19 -7.33
N LEU A 87 9.57 3.10 -6.54
CA LEU A 87 8.20 3.37 -6.96
C LEU A 87 7.68 4.67 -6.34
N ARG A 88 6.72 5.30 -7.01
CA ARG A 88 6.01 6.48 -6.50
C ARG A 88 4.58 6.53 -7.00
N ILE A 89 3.67 6.90 -6.10
CA ILE A 89 2.28 7.21 -6.42
C ILE A 89 2.21 8.65 -6.92
N VAL A 90 1.59 8.84 -8.08
CA VAL A 90 1.30 10.13 -8.70
C VAL A 90 -0.17 10.17 -9.12
N THR A 91 -0.75 11.37 -9.24
CA THR A 91 -2.06 11.50 -9.89
C THR A 91 -1.93 11.30 -11.40
N GLU A 92 -3.04 11.05 -12.10
CA GLU A 92 -3.04 11.01 -13.57
C GLU A 92 -2.53 12.31 -14.23
N TRP A 93 -2.54 13.41 -13.47
CA TRP A 93 -2.03 14.73 -13.86
C TRP A 93 -0.56 14.97 -13.46
N GLY A 94 0.12 13.98 -12.89
CA GLY A 94 1.54 14.06 -12.49
C GLY A 94 1.82 14.72 -11.14
N GLY A 95 0.78 15.10 -10.39
CA GLY A 95 0.91 15.72 -9.07
C GLY A 95 0.99 14.71 -7.92
N THR A 96 1.17 15.22 -6.69
CA THR A 96 1.05 14.41 -5.47
C THR A 96 -0.41 14.17 -5.11
N PRO A 97 -0.83 12.92 -4.86
CA PRO A 97 -2.19 12.62 -4.39
C PRO A 97 -2.51 13.30 -3.05
N THR A 98 -3.78 13.63 -2.86
CA THR A 98 -4.28 14.20 -1.61
C THR A 98 -4.44 13.11 -0.54
N LEU A 99 -4.60 13.52 0.72
CA LEU A 99 -4.87 12.58 1.82
C LEU A 99 -6.13 11.73 1.55
N GLY A 100 -7.18 12.34 0.98
CA GLY A 100 -8.42 11.66 0.59
C GLY A 100 -8.19 10.58 -0.47
N SER A 101 -7.30 10.82 -1.44
CA SER A 101 -6.93 9.80 -2.44
C SER A 101 -6.28 8.58 -1.80
N TYR A 102 -5.40 8.77 -0.81
CA TYR A 102 -4.80 7.65 -0.08
C TYR A 102 -5.82 6.92 0.81
N ALA A 103 -6.69 7.65 1.50
CA ALA A 103 -7.75 7.07 2.31
C ALA A 103 -8.72 6.22 1.47
N LEU A 104 -9.08 6.71 0.27
CA LEU A 104 -9.93 5.97 -0.66
C LEU A 104 -9.26 4.69 -1.17
N ARG A 105 -7.96 4.75 -1.48
CA ARG A 105 -7.17 3.56 -1.83
C ARG A 105 -7.16 2.54 -0.68
N TRP A 106 -6.98 3.00 0.55
CA TRP A 106 -7.01 2.13 1.74
C TRP A 106 -8.40 1.51 1.97
N LEU A 107 -9.48 2.28 1.80
CA LEU A 107 -10.84 1.76 1.93
C LEU A 107 -11.15 0.69 0.87
N LEU A 108 -10.78 0.95 -0.39
CA LEU A 108 -10.99 0.02 -1.50
C LEU A 108 -10.02 -1.17 -1.49
N GLN A 109 -8.99 -1.12 -0.64
CA GLN A 109 -8.09 -2.25 -0.42
C GLN A 109 -8.83 -3.48 0.15
N VAL A 110 -10.02 -3.31 0.76
CA VAL A 110 -10.90 -4.43 1.16
C VAL A 110 -11.35 -5.24 -0.07
N VAL A 111 -11.67 -4.57 -1.18
CA VAL A 111 -12.06 -5.21 -2.43
C VAL A 111 -10.84 -5.84 -3.10
N ASP A 112 -9.74 -5.07 -3.21
CA ASP A 112 -8.51 -5.55 -3.83
C ASP A 112 -7.87 -6.71 -3.04
N GLY A 113 -8.06 -6.74 -1.72
CA GLY A 113 -7.54 -7.76 -0.80
C GLY A 113 -8.37 -9.04 -0.74
N PHE A 114 -9.53 -9.09 -1.39
CA PHE A 114 -10.35 -10.29 -1.47
C PHE A 114 -9.57 -11.46 -2.10
N ALA A 115 -9.84 -12.68 -1.60
CA ALA A 115 -9.12 -13.90 -1.99
C ALA A 115 -7.58 -13.74 -1.94
N PHE A 116 -7.06 -13.26 -0.80
CA PHE A 116 -5.62 -13.02 -0.58
C PHE A 116 -4.95 -12.08 -1.59
N GLY A 117 -5.70 -11.12 -2.13
CA GLY A 117 -5.17 -10.17 -3.11
C GLY A 117 -5.30 -10.61 -4.57
N LEU A 118 -5.92 -11.77 -4.83
CA LEU A 118 -6.14 -12.28 -6.19
C LEU A 118 -7.07 -11.35 -6.99
N ALA A 119 -8.10 -10.80 -6.34
CA ALA A 119 -9.03 -9.85 -6.97
C ALA A 119 -8.29 -8.60 -7.46
N GLY A 120 -7.47 -8.00 -6.60
CA GLY A 120 -6.65 -6.85 -6.96
C GLY A 120 -5.63 -7.17 -8.05
N LEU A 121 -4.98 -8.34 -7.99
CA LEU A 121 -4.04 -8.78 -9.03
C LEU A 121 -4.72 -8.93 -10.38
N LEU A 122 -5.89 -9.56 -10.42
CA LEU A 122 -6.67 -9.79 -11.64
C LEU A 122 -7.09 -8.45 -12.26
N VAL A 123 -7.61 -7.52 -11.46
CA VAL A 123 -7.92 -6.15 -11.92
C VAL A 123 -6.68 -5.46 -12.46
N MET A 124 -5.53 -5.62 -11.79
CA MET A 124 -4.29 -4.99 -12.21
C MET A 124 -3.72 -5.57 -13.50
N ILE A 125 -3.92 -6.85 -13.80
CA ILE A 125 -3.49 -7.47 -15.06
C ILE A 125 -4.44 -7.08 -16.20
N LEU A 126 -5.75 -7.02 -15.93
CA LEU A 126 -6.75 -6.68 -16.93
C LEU A 126 -6.85 -5.16 -17.21
N SER A 127 -6.40 -4.33 -16.27
CA SER A 127 -6.42 -2.88 -16.42
C SER A 127 -5.32 -2.40 -17.36
N PRO A 128 -5.64 -1.55 -18.36
CA PRO A 128 -4.66 -1.05 -19.32
C PRO A 128 -3.45 -0.37 -18.66
N ARG A 129 -3.60 0.24 -17.49
CA ARG A 129 -2.50 0.98 -16.81
C ARG A 129 -1.96 0.27 -15.59
N HIS A 130 -2.27 -1.02 -15.43
CA HIS A 130 -1.86 -1.81 -14.28
C HIS A 130 -2.25 -1.16 -12.93
N GLN A 131 -3.47 -0.66 -12.87
CA GLN A 131 -4.07 0.00 -11.72
C GLN A 131 -4.95 -0.98 -10.93
N ARG A 132 -4.93 -0.88 -9.60
CA ARG A 132 -5.90 -1.56 -8.72
C ARG A 132 -7.25 -0.84 -8.73
N VAL A 133 -8.29 -1.43 -8.13
CA VAL A 133 -9.60 -0.77 -8.00
C VAL A 133 -9.45 0.58 -7.30
N GLY A 134 -8.71 0.62 -6.19
CA GLY A 134 -8.45 1.86 -5.46
C GLY A 134 -7.74 2.94 -6.28
N ASP A 135 -6.83 2.54 -7.18
CA ASP A 135 -6.08 3.46 -8.04
C ASP A 135 -6.98 4.09 -9.12
N LEU A 136 -7.89 3.29 -9.68
CA LEU A 136 -8.83 3.72 -10.72
C LEU A 136 -9.79 4.78 -10.17
N VAL A 137 -10.39 4.53 -9.00
CA VAL A 137 -11.34 5.48 -8.39
C VAL A 137 -10.62 6.74 -7.91
N ALA A 138 -9.43 6.60 -7.32
CA ALA A 138 -8.63 7.73 -6.86
C ALA A 138 -7.94 8.51 -7.99
N ARG A 139 -8.02 8.05 -9.24
CA ARG A 139 -7.29 8.60 -10.41
C ARG A 139 -5.80 8.76 -10.13
N THR A 140 -5.20 7.68 -9.60
CA THR A 140 -3.77 7.62 -9.28
C THR A 140 -3.07 6.52 -10.06
N LEU A 141 -1.78 6.71 -10.28
CA LEU A 141 -0.89 5.79 -10.98
C LEU A 141 0.32 5.53 -10.08
N VAL A 142 0.91 4.34 -10.17
CA VAL A 142 2.24 4.08 -9.62
C VAL A 142 3.20 3.97 -10.78
N VAL A 143 4.21 4.82 -10.74
CA VAL A 143 5.24 4.92 -11.75
C VAL A 143 6.59 4.54 -11.16
N ARG A 144 7.51 4.09 -12.00
CA ARG A 144 8.92 3.96 -11.63
C ARG A 144 9.56 5.34 -11.52
N VAL A 145 10.34 5.52 -10.46
CA VAL A 145 11.24 6.65 -10.32
C VAL A 145 12.50 6.31 -11.11
N SER A 146 12.54 6.68 -12.39
CA SER A 146 13.78 6.68 -13.15
C SER A 146 14.69 7.81 -12.66
N ALA A 147 16.02 7.65 -12.76
CA ALA A 147 16.99 8.68 -12.39
C ALA A 147 16.79 9.99 -13.18
N ASP A 148 16.19 9.90 -14.37
CA ASP A 148 15.62 11.03 -15.07
C ASP A 148 14.26 11.37 -14.44
N GLY A 149 14.25 12.37 -13.57
CA GLY A 149 13.02 12.98 -13.05
C GLY A 149 12.10 13.44 -14.19
N PRO A 150 10.83 13.77 -13.90
CA PRO A 150 9.89 14.23 -14.92
C PRO A 150 10.53 15.41 -15.66
N ARG A 151 10.91 15.21 -16.92
CA ARG A 151 11.30 16.30 -17.81
C ARG A 151 10.03 17.12 -18.02
N SER A 152 9.81 18.09 -17.14
CA SER A 152 8.91 19.22 -17.41
C SER A 152 9.48 19.89 -18.66
N ARG A 153 8.98 19.50 -19.83
CA ARG A 153 9.24 20.24 -21.05
C ARG A 153 8.50 21.58 -20.91
N PRO A 154 9.19 22.72 -21.13
CA PRO A 154 8.56 24.03 -21.15
C PRO A 154 7.52 24.16 -22.27
#